data_AF-A0A2E8QZN7-F1
#
_entry.id   AF-A0A2E8QZN7-F1
#
_cell.length_a   1.000
_cell.length_b   1.000
_cell.length_c   1.000
_cell.angle_alpha   90.00
_cell.angle_beta   90.00
_cell.angle_gamma   90.00
#
_symmetry.space_group_name_H-M   'P 1'
#
loop_
_entity.id
_entity.type
_entity.pdbx_description
1 polymer ?
#
loop_
_entity_poly.entity_id
_entity_poly.type
_entity_poly.pdbx_seq_one_letter_code
_entity_poly.pdbx_strand_id
1 'polypeptide(L)'
;MSEADLAETDISISVLSTPREMRFHNEADLVVQLQPDTDGIILQDGKSRGNFLPVVWEQISEPREFLRHLKQKAGLPPDHWSDGIKLWRYTTESFGAKFVPADEGA
;
A
#
# COMPACT_ATOMS: atom_id res chain seq x y z
N MET A 1 -9.17 13.06 20.42
CA MET A 1 -7.76 13.30 20.77
C MET A 1 -7.71 14.57 21.60
N SER A 2 -7.21 14.47 22.81
CA SER A 2 -6.89 15.59 23.69
C SER A 2 -5.55 16.23 23.30
N GLU A 3 -5.22 17.39 23.83
CA GLU A 3 -3.89 18.01 23.66
C GLU A 3 -2.77 17.10 24.18
N ALA A 4 -3.01 16.37 25.27
CA ALA A 4 -2.07 15.39 25.79
C ALA A 4 -1.89 14.20 24.83
N ASP A 5 -2.96 13.73 24.17
CA ASP A 5 -2.86 12.68 23.15
C ASP A 5 -2.08 13.16 21.92
N LEU A 6 -2.24 14.43 21.55
CA LEU A 6 -1.55 15.06 20.42
C LEU A 6 -0.04 15.16 20.68
N ALA A 7 0.38 15.56 21.88
CA ALA A 7 1.80 15.66 22.25
C ALA A 7 2.54 14.32 22.16
N GLU A 8 1.84 13.20 22.36
CA GLU A 8 2.40 11.84 22.28
C GLU A 8 2.24 11.20 20.88
N THR A 9 1.66 11.91 19.91
CA THR A 9 1.38 11.37 18.58
C THR A 9 2.60 11.52 17.65
N ASP A 10 3.05 10.40 17.09
CA ASP A 10 3.96 10.40 15.94
C ASP A 10 3.14 10.56 14.65
N ILE A 11 3.51 11.55 13.83
CA ILE A 11 2.91 11.80 12.53
C ILE A 11 3.80 11.19 11.46
N SER A 12 3.19 10.47 10.52
CA SER A 12 3.85 9.97 9.32
C SER A 12 3.09 10.38 8.07
N ILE A 13 3.81 10.89 7.07
CA ILE A 13 3.30 11.30 5.77
C ILE A 13 4.02 10.49 4.71
N SER A 14 3.27 9.74 3.91
CA SER A 14 3.79 9.08 2.71
C SER A 14 3.35 9.84 1.46
N VAL A 15 4.32 10.33 0.69
CA VAL A 15 4.11 10.97 -0.61
C VAL A 15 4.16 9.89 -1.69
N LEU A 16 3.08 9.75 -2.46
CA LEU A 16 2.93 8.69 -3.46
C LEU A 16 3.36 9.18 -4.84
N SER A 17 4.18 8.40 -5.55
CA SER A 17 4.40 8.61 -6.99
C SER A 17 3.12 8.34 -7.78
N THR A 18 3.01 8.88 -9.00
CA THR A 18 1.88 8.54 -9.90
C THR A 18 1.83 7.04 -10.18
N PRO A 19 0.70 6.34 -9.90
CA PRO A 19 0.57 4.92 -10.18
C PRO A 19 0.70 4.61 -11.67
N ARG A 20 1.45 3.54 -11.99
CA ARG A 20 1.67 3.05 -13.34
C ARG A 20 1.09 1.66 -13.50
N GLU A 21 0.33 1.46 -14.57
CA GLU A 21 -0.30 0.17 -14.86
C GLU A 21 0.77 -0.91 -15.09
N MET A 22 0.57 -2.08 -14.49
CA MET A 22 1.43 -3.25 -14.67
C MET A 22 0.90 -4.11 -15.82
N ARG A 23 1.82 -4.70 -16.59
CA ARG A 23 1.49 -5.65 -17.66
C ARG A 23 2.02 -7.03 -17.30
N PHE A 24 1.14 -8.02 -17.33
CA PHE A 24 1.46 -9.40 -16.98
C PHE A 24 0.55 -10.33 -17.79
N HIS A 25 1.03 -11.54 -18.04
CA HIS A 25 0.29 -12.55 -18.81
C HIS A 25 -0.60 -13.43 -17.93
N ASN A 26 -0.19 -13.64 -16.68
CA ASN A 26 -0.88 -14.44 -15.70
C ASN A 26 -0.40 -14.06 -14.29
N GLU A 27 -0.95 -14.71 -13.28
CA GLU A 27 -0.61 -14.44 -11.88
C GLU A 27 0.85 -14.74 -11.55
N ALA A 28 1.41 -15.83 -12.07
CA ALA A 28 2.79 -16.19 -11.80
C ALA A 28 3.78 -15.14 -12.35
N ASP A 29 3.50 -14.60 -13.54
CA ASP A 29 4.23 -13.49 -14.14
C ASP A 29 4.09 -12.20 -13.30
N LEU A 30 2.88 -11.87 -12.86
CA LEU A 30 2.68 -10.72 -11.96
C LEU A 30 3.51 -10.85 -10.69
N VAL A 31 3.48 -12.01 -10.04
CA VAL A 31 4.17 -12.28 -8.77
C VAL A 31 5.68 -12.04 -8.89
N VAL A 32 6.32 -12.50 -9.98
CA VAL A 32 7.77 -12.33 -10.15
C VAL A 32 8.18 -10.89 -10.50
N GLN A 33 7.24 -10.05 -10.91
CA GLN A 33 7.48 -8.64 -11.19
C GLN A 33 7.42 -7.76 -9.94
N LEU A 34 6.79 -8.22 -8.85
CA LEU A 34 6.67 -7.47 -7.60
C LEU A 34 8.02 -7.30 -6.92
N GLN A 35 8.25 -6.12 -6.35
CA GLN A 35 9.47 -5.74 -5.66
C GLN A 35 9.15 -5.43 -4.20
N PRO A 36 9.47 -6.38 -3.29
CA PRO A 36 9.37 -6.15 -1.86
C PRO A 36 10.07 -4.86 -1.43
N ASP A 37 9.53 -4.24 -0.38
CA ASP A 37 10.01 -3.00 0.24
C ASP A 37 9.98 -1.75 -0.66
N THR A 38 9.57 -1.90 -1.93
CA THR A 38 9.57 -0.82 -2.93
C THR A 38 8.15 -0.52 -3.44
N ASP A 39 7.41 -1.56 -3.81
CA ASP A 39 6.14 -1.38 -4.50
C ASP A 39 4.97 -1.10 -3.56
N GLY A 40 4.25 -0.02 -3.84
CA GLY A 40 2.85 0.13 -3.46
C GLY A 40 1.98 -0.42 -4.58
N ILE A 41 0.97 -1.22 -4.25
CA ILE A 41 0.14 -1.90 -5.24
C ILE A 41 -1.32 -1.51 -5.05
N ILE A 42 -1.92 -1.02 -6.13
CA ILE A 42 -3.37 -0.86 -6.27
C ILE A 42 -3.86 -2.04 -7.11
N LEU A 43 -4.83 -2.78 -6.60
CA LEU A 43 -5.51 -3.86 -7.30
C LEU A 43 -6.97 -3.47 -7.54
N GLN A 44 -7.47 -3.77 -8.74
CA GLN A 44 -8.89 -3.63 -9.06
C GLN A 44 -9.39 -4.81 -9.89
N ASP A 45 -10.57 -5.31 -9.55
CA ASP A 45 -11.34 -6.23 -10.38
C ASP A 45 -12.83 -5.86 -10.30
N GLY A 46 -13.41 -5.41 -11.42
CA GLY A 46 -14.75 -4.84 -11.44
C GLY A 46 -14.93 -3.70 -10.42
N LYS A 47 -15.79 -3.92 -9.42
CA LYS A 47 -16.06 -2.98 -8.31
C LYS A 47 -15.15 -3.19 -7.09
N SER A 48 -14.45 -4.32 -7.01
CA SER A 48 -13.55 -4.64 -5.92
C SER A 48 -12.22 -3.91 -6.11
N ARG A 49 -11.73 -3.26 -5.05
CA ARG A 49 -10.51 -2.46 -5.11
C ARG A 49 -9.75 -2.52 -3.79
N GLY A 50 -8.44 -2.75 -3.88
CA GLY A 50 -7.52 -2.79 -2.74
C GLY A 50 -6.29 -1.93 -2.99
N ASN A 51 -5.68 -1.46 -1.91
CA ASN A 51 -4.41 -0.72 -1.95
C ASN A 51 -3.53 -1.15 -0.78
N PHE A 52 -2.27 -1.46 -1.08
CA PHE A 52 -1.20 -1.61 -0.09
C PHE A 52 -0.08 -0.61 -0.38
N LEU A 53 0.37 0.06 0.69
CA LEU A 53 1.56 0.90 0.68
C LEU A 53 2.82 0.01 0.73
N PRO A 54 3.99 0.51 0.27
CA PRO A 54 5.25 -0.23 0.38
C PRO A 54 5.58 -0.72 1.80
N VAL A 55 5.23 0.05 2.84
CA VAL A 55 5.50 -0.34 4.25
C VAL A 55 4.85 -1.67 4.67
N VAL A 56 3.82 -2.13 3.94
CA VAL A 56 3.17 -3.42 4.24
C VAL A 56 4.12 -4.60 3.98
N TRP A 57 5.12 -4.45 3.10
CA TRP A 57 6.13 -5.48 2.83
C TRP A 57 6.91 -5.89 4.09
N GLU A 58 7.07 -4.99 5.07
CA GLU A 58 7.72 -5.30 6.35
C GLU A 58 6.98 -6.39 7.15
N GLN A 59 5.67 -6.53 6.92
CA GLN A 59 4.82 -7.54 7.57
C GLN A 59 4.64 -8.78 6.69
N ILE A 60 4.65 -8.61 5.37
CA ILE A 60 4.38 -9.66 4.38
C ILE A 60 5.41 -9.55 3.26
N SER A 61 6.57 -10.15 3.44
CA SER A 61 7.70 -10.04 2.50
C SER A 61 7.61 -10.97 1.29
N GLU A 62 6.78 -12.02 1.35
CA GLU A 62 6.60 -12.97 0.25
C GLU A 62 5.56 -12.43 -0.75
N PRO A 63 5.92 -12.28 -2.05
CA PRO A 63 5.05 -11.63 -3.03
C PRO A 63 3.70 -12.31 -3.30
N ARG A 64 3.62 -13.65 -3.26
CA ARG A 64 2.35 -14.37 -3.46
C ARG A 64 1.41 -14.12 -2.29
N GLU A 65 1.92 -14.19 -1.07
CA GLU A 65 1.17 -13.90 0.15
C GLU A 65 0.73 -12.43 0.18
N PHE A 66 1.60 -11.50 -0.18
CA PHE A 66 1.25 -10.08 -0.29
C PHE A 66 0.05 -9.87 -1.23
N LEU A 67 0.09 -10.49 -2.41
CA LEU A 67 -0.98 -10.39 -3.39
C LEU A 67 -2.27 -11.05 -2.89
N ARG A 68 -2.16 -12.22 -2.23
CA ARG A 68 -3.29 -12.93 -1.60
C ARG A 68 -3.98 -12.09 -0.54
N HIS A 69 -3.21 -11.44 0.33
CA HIS A 69 -3.73 -10.50 1.34
C HIS A 69 -4.32 -9.24 0.72
N LEU A 70 -3.74 -8.73 -0.37
CA LEU A 70 -4.28 -7.57 -1.08
C LEU A 70 -5.65 -7.88 -1.72
N LYS A 71 -5.83 -9.07 -2.30
CA LYS A 71 -7.13 -9.54 -2.80
C LYS A 71 -8.18 -9.60 -1.68
N GLN A 72 -7.82 -10.18 -0.53
CA GLN A 72 -8.70 -10.19 0.63
C GLN A 72 -9.09 -8.77 1.08
N LYS A 73 -8.13 -7.84 1.14
CA LYS A 73 -8.39 -6.44 1.45
C LYS A 73 -9.31 -5.76 0.43
N ALA A 74 -9.24 -6.17 -0.83
CA ALA A 74 -10.14 -5.72 -1.90
C ALA A 74 -11.54 -6.38 -1.84
N GLY A 75 -11.79 -7.29 -0.89
CA GLY A 75 -13.04 -8.04 -0.76
C GLY A 75 -13.14 -9.25 -1.70
N LEU A 76 -12.02 -9.71 -2.26
CA LEU A 76 -11.95 -10.86 -3.15
C LEU A 76 -11.46 -12.11 -2.39
N PRO A 77 -11.81 -13.33 -2.86
CA PRO A 77 -11.20 -14.55 -2.34
C PRO A 77 -9.65 -14.54 -2.48
N PRO A 78 -8.92 -15.21 -1.57
CA PRO A 78 -7.45 -15.23 -1.61
C PRO A 78 -6.89 -15.79 -2.93
N ASP A 79 -7.50 -16.86 -3.42
CA ASP A 79 -7.09 -17.55 -4.66
C ASP A 79 -7.81 -17.01 -5.90
N HIS A 80 -8.45 -15.84 -5.78
CA HIS A 80 -9.20 -15.24 -6.89
C HIS A 80 -8.29 -14.82 -8.03
N TRP A 81 -8.68 -15.15 -9.26
CA TRP A 81 -8.04 -14.64 -10.46
C TRP A 81 -9.09 -14.41 -11.55
N SER A 82 -8.89 -13.39 -12.38
CA SER A 82 -9.73 -13.11 -13.54
C SER A 82 -8.93 -12.40 -14.62
N ASP A 83 -9.38 -12.49 -15.87
CA ASP A 83 -8.81 -11.73 -16.99
C ASP A 83 -9.11 -10.22 -16.91
N GLY A 84 -10.03 -9.82 -16.02
CA GLY A 84 -10.40 -8.42 -15.78
C GLY A 84 -9.54 -7.72 -14.73
N ILE A 85 -8.66 -8.46 -14.03
CA ILE A 85 -7.84 -7.92 -12.96
C ILE A 85 -6.84 -6.89 -13.51
N LYS A 86 -6.76 -5.73 -12.85
CA LYS A 86 -5.82 -4.66 -13.19
C LYS A 86 -5.04 -4.26 -11.97
N LEU A 87 -3.75 -4.05 -12.16
CA LEU A 87 -2.85 -3.61 -11.10
C LEU A 87 -2.06 -2.39 -11.54
N TRP A 88 -1.83 -1.49 -10.59
CA TRP A 88 -0.93 -0.36 -10.74
C TRP A 88 0.11 -0.40 -9.62
N ARG A 89 1.36 -0.12 -9.98
CA ARG A 89 2.43 0.10 -9.01
C ARG A 89 2.76 1.57 -8.82
N TYR A 90 3.13 1.91 -7.61
CA TYR A 90 3.70 3.21 -7.25
C TYR A 90 4.79 3.00 -6.19
N THR A 91 5.53 4.04 -5.88
CA THR A 91 6.50 4.08 -4.77
C THR A 91 6.08 5.17 -3.81
N THR A 92 6.59 5.13 -2.59
CA THR A 92 6.37 6.17 -1.59
C THR A 92 7.67 6.70 -1.04
N GLU A 93 7.71 8.00 -0.78
CA GLU A 93 8.69 8.60 0.11
C GLU A 93 7.99 8.93 1.43
N SER A 94 8.51 8.43 2.54
CA SER A 94 7.87 8.54 3.86
C SER A 94 8.65 9.47 4.77
N PHE A 95 7.93 10.38 5.43
CA PHE A 95 8.47 11.36 6.37
C PHE A 95 7.75 11.19 7.71
N GLY A 96 8.49 11.15 8.81
CA GLY A 96 7.94 10.99 10.15
C GLY A 96 8.46 12.02 11.14
N ALA A 97 7.61 12.52 12.03
CA ALA A 97 8.00 13.42 13.11
C ALA A 97 7.03 13.32 14.30
N LYS A 98 7.55 13.54 15.52
CA LYS A 98 6.73 13.81 16.70
C LYS A 98 5.90 15.07 16.44
N PHE A 99 4.60 15.04 16.77
CA PHE A 99 3.81 16.27 16.74
C PHE A 99 4.32 17.23 17.82
N VAL A 100 4.69 18.44 17.39
CA VAL A 100 5.08 19.52 18.29
C VAL A 100 4.03 20.62 18.11
N PRO A 101 3.29 21.00 19.16
CA PRO A 101 2.40 22.15 19.10
C PRO A 101 3.21 23.39 18.68
N ALA A 102 2.67 24.20 17.78
CA ALA A 102 3.29 25.51 17.52
C ALA A 102 3.23 26.32 18.82
N ASP A 103 4.36 26.91 19.23
CA ASP A 103 4.38 27.84 20.35
C ASP A 103 3.35 28.96 20.08
N GLU A 104 2.33 29.08 20.94
CA GLU A 104 1.48 30.27 20.99
C GLU A 104 2.33 31.44 21.52
N GLY A 105 3.08 32.10 20.63
CA GLY A 105 3.99 33.15 21.03
C GLY A 105 4.55 33.97 19.88
N ALA A 106 3.74 34.90 19.35
CA ALA A 106 4.19 36.16 18.77
C ALA A 106 3.20 37.27 19.15
#